data_AF-C4JFI5-F1
#
_entry.id   AF-C4JFI5-F1
#
_cell.length_a   1.000
_cell.length_b   1.000
_cell.length_c   1.000
_cell.angle_alpha   90.00
_cell.angle_beta   90.00
_cell.angle_gamma   90.00
#
_symmetry.space_group_name_H-M   'P 1'
#
loop_
_entity.id
_entity.type
_entity.pdbx_description
1 polymer ?
#
loop_
_entity_poly.entity_id
_entity_poly.type
_entity_poly.pdbx_seq_one_letter_code
_entity_poly.pdbx_strand_id
1 'polypeptide(L)'
;MSQPGKNSIPKFIDALRTWLPAPATSVAVIQSIGQDMVDISLMLDDVQDDSELRRGSPAAHVVYGRSQTINSAIYSLMKVADRLGQLQDEKCRDIFYEESRNLCVGQGLDLHWRQHVQCPSIQEYITMVDNKTGSFFRLVTRLVVAETAEPPNSVNLFQFITLLGRYYQIRDDYQNLASEEYTTKKGFCDDLSEGKFSLPMIHFLQNAPSKTVDQARGLIFHGIDSDSKRPLDLDSKRWILSEMKKAGSLEYSYNVLKDMHEAMSTMFSDLEAELGESSKLKTFLLRLQL
;
A
#
# COMPACT_ATOMS: atom_id res chain seq x y z
N MET A 1 -1.66 14.18 -17.85
CA MET A 1 -3.00 14.22 -17.22
C MET A 1 -2.90 13.67 -15.79
N SER A 2 -3.33 14.44 -14.78
CA SER A 2 -3.21 14.07 -13.36
C SER A 2 -4.50 13.44 -12.83
N GLN A 3 -4.47 12.14 -12.53
CA GLN A 3 -5.62 11.39 -12.00
C GLN A 3 -5.69 11.46 -10.47
N PRO A 4 -6.89 11.31 -9.87
CA PRO A 4 -7.09 11.31 -8.42
C PRO A 4 -6.31 10.15 -7.78
N GLY A 5 -5.47 10.47 -6.79
CA GLY A 5 -4.46 9.57 -6.21
C GLY A 5 -3.02 10.00 -6.52
N LYS A 6 -2.81 10.86 -7.52
CA LYS A 6 -1.57 11.66 -7.62
C LYS A 6 -1.47 12.62 -6.44
N ASN A 7 -0.29 12.72 -5.85
CA ASN A 7 0.10 13.70 -4.84
C ASN A 7 -0.37 13.43 -3.39
N SER A 8 -0.79 12.23 -2.99
CA SER A 8 -1.05 11.94 -1.57
C SER A 8 0.25 11.98 -0.74
N ILE A 9 1.31 11.38 -1.27
CA ILE A 9 2.62 11.32 -0.60
C ILE A 9 3.30 12.69 -0.50
N PRO A 10 3.43 13.50 -1.58
CA PRO A 10 3.94 14.86 -1.46
C PRO A 10 3.18 15.70 -0.42
N LYS A 11 1.85 15.55 -0.31
CA LYS A 11 1.04 16.22 0.71
C LYS A 11 1.34 15.71 2.11
N PHE A 12 1.51 14.40 2.28
CA PHE A 12 1.92 13.80 3.55
C PHE A 12 3.29 14.32 4.00
N ILE A 13 4.28 14.34 3.11
CA ILE A 13 5.62 14.89 3.39
C ILE A 13 5.55 16.38 3.74
N ASP A 14 4.74 17.17 3.02
CA ASP A 14 4.56 18.59 3.34
C ASP A 14 3.84 18.80 4.68
N ALA A 15 2.96 17.88 5.07
CA ALA A 15 2.26 17.93 6.34
C ALA A 15 3.20 17.62 7.52
N LEU A 16 4.13 16.67 7.35
CA LEU A 16 5.17 16.33 8.35
C LEU A 16 6.06 17.52 8.72
N ARG A 17 6.23 18.50 7.82
CA ARG A 17 7.07 19.70 8.07
C ARG A 17 6.68 20.51 9.30
N THR A 18 5.43 20.36 9.74
CA THR A 18 4.95 21.00 10.97
C THR A 18 5.73 20.52 12.19
N TRP A 19 6.02 19.21 12.25
CA TRP A 19 6.75 18.57 13.33
C TRP A 19 8.23 18.35 13.02
N LEU A 20 8.58 18.29 11.73
CA LEU A 20 9.92 18.01 11.24
C LEU A 20 10.36 19.10 10.25
N PRO A 21 10.84 20.26 10.73
CA PRO A 21 11.15 21.42 9.89
C PRO A 21 12.47 21.26 9.10
N ALA A 22 12.55 20.23 8.25
CA ALA A 22 13.67 20.03 7.33
C ALA A 22 13.78 21.15 6.28
N PRO A 23 14.98 21.42 5.73
CA PRO A 23 15.19 22.42 4.68
C PRO A 23 14.27 22.21 3.48
N ALA A 24 13.72 23.30 2.92
CA ALA A 24 12.78 23.22 1.80
C ALA A 24 13.39 22.54 0.56
N THR A 25 14.70 22.69 0.35
CA THR A 25 15.46 22.01 -0.70
C THR A 25 15.44 20.50 -0.50
N SER A 26 15.74 20.03 0.71
CA SER A 26 15.72 18.61 1.07
C SER A 26 14.31 18.03 0.96
N VAL A 27 13.30 18.75 1.45
CA VAL A 27 11.88 18.34 1.32
C VAL A 27 11.48 18.14 -0.13
N ALA A 28 11.85 19.05 -1.05
CA ALA A 28 11.51 18.91 -2.47
C ALA A 28 12.16 17.67 -3.11
N VAL A 29 13.39 17.36 -2.72
CA VAL A 29 14.09 16.13 -3.13
C VAL A 29 13.37 14.90 -2.58
N ILE A 30 13.02 14.88 -1.29
CA ILE A 30 12.31 13.77 -0.64
C ILE A 30 10.91 13.57 -1.26
N GLN A 31 10.19 14.65 -1.58
CA GLN A 31 8.91 14.57 -2.29
C GLN A 31 9.06 13.93 -3.67
N SER A 32 10.11 14.28 -4.40
CA SER A 32 10.41 13.68 -5.71
C SER A 32 10.78 12.21 -5.59
N ILE A 33 11.63 11.85 -4.62
CA ILE A 33 11.99 10.46 -4.31
C ILE A 33 10.74 9.66 -3.92
N GLY A 34 9.91 10.17 -3.02
CA GLY A 34 8.69 9.52 -2.59
C GLY A 34 7.72 9.29 -3.75
N GLN A 35 7.48 10.30 -4.58
CA GLN A 35 6.60 10.15 -5.74
C GLN A 35 7.14 9.14 -6.76
N ASP A 36 8.44 9.20 -7.08
CA ASP A 36 9.07 8.26 -8.01
C ASP A 36 9.01 6.82 -7.45
N MET A 37 9.24 6.63 -6.15
CA MET A 37 9.13 5.31 -5.51
C MET A 37 7.70 4.75 -5.56
N VAL A 38 6.68 5.59 -5.38
CA VAL A 38 5.27 5.17 -5.60
C VAL A 38 5.09 4.73 -7.04
N ASP A 39 5.48 5.55 -8.01
CA ASP A 39 5.24 5.25 -9.42
C ASP A 39 6.02 4.00 -9.88
N ILE A 40 7.25 3.80 -9.40
CA ILE A 40 8.05 2.58 -9.60
C ILE A 40 7.33 1.36 -9.02
N SER A 41 6.89 1.44 -7.77
CA SER A 41 6.20 0.32 -7.11
C SER A 41 4.92 -0.05 -7.87
N LEU A 42 4.12 0.93 -8.30
CA LEU A 42 2.89 0.67 -9.05
C LEU A 42 3.16 0.04 -10.43
N MET A 43 4.19 0.49 -11.14
CA MET A 43 4.57 -0.11 -12.43
C MET A 43 4.98 -1.58 -12.29
N LEU A 44 5.73 -1.91 -11.23
CA LEU A 44 6.16 -3.28 -10.97
C LEU A 44 5.03 -4.15 -10.45
N ASP A 45 4.22 -3.63 -9.52
CA ASP A 45 3.04 -4.29 -8.94
C ASP A 45 2.02 -4.60 -10.04
N ASP A 46 1.68 -3.64 -10.91
CA ASP A 46 0.79 -3.87 -12.07
C ASP A 46 1.28 -5.01 -12.98
N VAL A 47 2.60 -5.13 -13.18
CA VAL A 47 3.19 -6.23 -13.97
C VAL A 47 3.14 -7.55 -13.22
N GLN A 48 3.43 -7.53 -11.92
CA GLN A 48 3.49 -8.72 -11.08
C GLN A 48 2.10 -9.29 -10.78
N ASP A 49 1.09 -8.43 -10.78
CA ASP A 49 -0.30 -8.75 -10.47
C ASP A 49 -1.16 -8.99 -11.72
N ASP A 50 -0.59 -8.72 -12.91
CA ASP A 50 -1.28 -8.75 -14.20
C ASP A 50 -2.51 -7.80 -14.25
N SER A 51 -2.47 -6.68 -13.54
CA SER A 51 -3.57 -5.72 -13.47
C SER A 51 -3.75 -4.99 -14.82
N GLU A 52 -4.95 -5.06 -15.41
CA GLU A 52 -5.21 -4.44 -16.73
C GLU A 52 -5.36 -2.91 -16.65
N LEU A 53 -5.86 -2.41 -15.51
CA LEU A 53 -6.23 -1.01 -15.31
C LEU A 53 -5.50 -0.39 -14.13
N ARG A 54 -5.01 0.83 -14.34
CA ARG A 54 -4.50 1.71 -13.28
C ARG A 54 -5.21 3.05 -13.36
N ARG A 55 -5.99 3.37 -12.32
CA ARG A 55 -6.71 4.65 -12.17
C ARG A 55 -7.65 4.97 -13.35
N GLY A 56 -8.30 3.94 -13.89
CA GLY A 56 -9.27 4.04 -15.00
C GLY A 56 -8.63 4.17 -16.38
N SER A 57 -7.33 3.88 -16.49
CA SER A 57 -6.61 3.82 -17.76
C SER A 57 -5.83 2.51 -17.87
N PRO A 58 -5.50 2.04 -19.08
CA PRO A 58 -4.68 0.84 -19.24
C PRO A 58 -3.38 0.95 -18.45
N ALA A 59 -3.01 -0.11 -17.74
CA ALA A 59 -1.75 -0.18 -17.00
C ALA A 59 -0.55 -0.04 -17.96
N ALA A 60 0.59 0.44 -17.45
CA ALA A 60 1.75 0.75 -18.29
C ALA A 60 2.22 -0.44 -19.14
N HIS A 61 2.16 -1.64 -18.59
CA HIS A 61 2.59 -2.86 -19.28
C HIS A 61 1.63 -3.30 -20.38
N VAL A 62 0.35 -2.92 -20.31
CA VAL A 62 -0.65 -3.15 -21.36
C VAL A 62 -0.36 -2.26 -22.56
N VAL A 63 0.14 -1.04 -22.33
CA VAL A 63 0.46 -0.07 -23.39
C VAL A 63 1.85 -0.30 -24.00
N TYR A 64 2.86 -0.51 -23.16
CA TYR A 64 4.28 -0.52 -23.57
C TYR A 64 4.92 -1.90 -23.55
N GLY A 65 4.21 -2.92 -23.04
CA GLY A 65 4.73 -4.26 -22.83
C GLY A 65 5.53 -4.42 -21.54
N ARG A 66 5.45 -5.61 -20.93
CA ARG A 66 6.07 -5.97 -19.65
C ARG A 66 7.55 -5.60 -19.59
N SER A 67 8.32 -5.97 -20.61
CA SER A 67 9.77 -5.75 -20.65
C SER A 67 10.15 -4.28 -20.61
N GLN A 68 9.45 -3.42 -21.34
CA GLN A 68 9.72 -1.97 -21.33
C GLN A 68 9.30 -1.33 -20.01
N THR A 69 8.16 -1.75 -19.45
CA THR A 69 7.69 -1.27 -18.14
C THR A 69 8.68 -1.61 -17.03
N ILE A 70 9.13 -2.87 -16.96
CA ILE A 70 10.14 -3.31 -15.99
C ILE A 70 11.43 -2.52 -16.15
N ASN A 71 11.95 -2.40 -17.38
CA ASN A 71 13.19 -1.66 -17.62
C ASN A 71 13.06 -0.17 -17.24
N SER A 72 11.91 0.44 -17.50
CA SER A 72 11.62 1.84 -17.14
C SER A 72 11.55 2.04 -15.63
N ALA A 73 10.97 1.08 -14.89
CA ALA A 73 10.96 1.09 -13.44
C ALA A 73 12.38 1.00 -12.84
N ILE A 74 13.21 0.08 -13.37
CA ILE A 74 14.61 -0.06 -12.96
C ILE A 74 15.41 1.21 -13.26
N TYR A 75 15.26 1.78 -14.46
CA TYR A 75 15.92 3.03 -14.82
C TYR A 75 15.48 4.19 -13.91
N SER A 76 14.19 4.26 -13.57
CA SER A 76 13.68 5.27 -12.64
C SER A 76 14.24 5.11 -11.23
N LEU A 77 14.48 3.87 -10.78
CA LEU A 77 15.16 3.60 -9.52
C LEU A 77 16.60 4.13 -9.51
N MET A 78 17.33 4.05 -10.64
CA MET A 78 18.67 4.65 -10.74
C MET A 78 18.60 6.18 -10.61
N LYS A 79 17.60 6.82 -11.22
CA LYS A 79 17.37 8.26 -11.04
C LYS A 79 17.00 8.64 -9.60
N VAL A 80 16.32 7.76 -8.87
CA VAL A 80 16.07 7.97 -7.43
C VAL A 80 17.39 7.92 -6.67
N ALA A 81 18.26 6.96 -6.98
CA ALA A 81 19.59 6.85 -6.37
C ALA A 81 20.46 8.09 -6.65
N ASP A 82 20.44 8.64 -7.87
CA ASP A 82 21.15 9.88 -8.19
C ASP A 82 20.66 11.06 -7.34
N ARG A 83 19.35 11.16 -7.09
CA ARG A 83 18.75 12.24 -6.28
C ARG A 83 19.07 12.11 -4.79
N LEU A 84 19.33 10.91 -4.28
CA LEU A 84 19.80 10.75 -2.88
C LEU A 84 21.11 11.50 -2.62
N GLY A 85 21.94 11.70 -3.66
CA GLY A 85 23.15 12.51 -3.55
C GLY A 85 22.93 13.99 -3.29
N GLN A 86 21.69 14.47 -3.38
CA GLN A 86 21.32 15.88 -3.13
C GLN A 86 20.89 16.14 -1.67
N LEU A 87 20.67 15.07 -0.90
CA LEU A 87 20.38 15.15 0.53
C LEU A 87 21.68 15.37 1.32
N GLN A 88 21.58 16.05 2.46
CA GLN A 88 22.73 16.49 3.23
C GLN A 88 23.28 15.40 4.17
N ASP A 89 22.41 14.63 4.81
CA ASP A 89 22.80 13.54 5.72
C ASP A 89 23.07 12.24 4.94
N GLU A 90 24.29 11.71 5.08
CA GLU A 90 24.70 10.45 4.44
C GLU A 90 23.83 9.25 4.84
N LYS A 91 23.22 9.28 6.04
CA LYS A 91 22.27 8.25 6.52
C LYS A 91 21.06 8.11 5.60
N CYS A 92 20.72 9.13 4.81
CA CYS A 92 19.62 9.06 3.85
C CYS A 92 19.80 7.91 2.86
N ARG A 93 21.04 7.58 2.48
CA ARG A 93 21.33 6.44 1.59
C ARG A 93 21.07 5.12 2.28
N ASP A 94 21.52 4.96 3.52
CA ASP A 94 21.32 3.74 4.31
C ASP A 94 19.84 3.50 4.59
N ILE A 95 19.10 4.55 4.96
CA ILE A 95 17.64 4.54 5.14
C ILE A 95 16.96 4.07 3.85
N PHE A 96 17.35 4.65 2.70
CA PHE A 96 16.79 4.28 1.41
C PHE A 96 17.03 2.81 1.08
N TYR A 97 18.26 2.32 1.25
CA TYR A 97 18.58 0.93 0.96
C TYR A 97 17.87 -0.04 1.89
N GLU A 98 17.77 0.29 3.18
CA GLU A 98 17.06 -0.52 4.17
C GLU A 98 15.57 -0.63 3.85
N GLU A 99 14.88 0.49 3.66
CA GLU A 99 13.43 0.45 3.42
C GLU A 99 13.10 -0.08 2.02
N SER A 100 13.97 0.11 1.03
CA SER A 100 13.80 -0.55 -0.28
C SER A 100 13.93 -2.08 -0.18
N ARG A 101 14.86 -2.58 0.65
CA ARG A 101 14.93 -4.03 0.92
C ARG A 101 13.69 -4.53 1.63
N ASN A 102 13.21 -3.82 2.65
CA ASN A 102 11.98 -4.17 3.36
C ASN A 102 10.78 -4.21 2.41
N LEU A 103 10.65 -3.23 1.51
CA LEU A 103 9.63 -3.22 0.46
C LEU A 103 9.69 -4.49 -0.39
N CYS A 104 10.87 -4.86 -0.89
CA CYS A 104 11.05 -6.09 -1.66
C CYS A 104 10.72 -7.36 -0.87
N VAL A 105 11.06 -7.41 0.43
CA VAL A 105 10.69 -8.54 1.31
C VAL A 105 9.17 -8.64 1.45
N GLY A 106 8.49 -7.52 1.69
CA GLY A 106 7.02 -7.48 1.76
C GLY A 106 6.37 -7.94 0.46
N GLN A 107 6.84 -7.43 -0.69
CA GLN A 107 6.35 -7.88 -1.99
C GLN A 107 6.61 -9.37 -2.23
N GLY A 108 7.79 -9.86 -1.83
CA GLY A 108 8.14 -11.27 -1.92
C GLY A 108 7.21 -12.18 -1.13
N LEU A 109 6.79 -11.78 0.07
CA LEU A 109 5.80 -12.53 0.88
C LEU A 109 4.45 -12.59 0.17
N ASP A 110 3.95 -11.45 -0.31
CA ASP A 110 2.66 -11.37 -1.02
C ASP A 110 2.65 -12.24 -2.30
N LEU A 111 3.72 -12.19 -3.09
CA LEU A 111 3.89 -13.04 -4.26
C LEU A 111 4.02 -14.52 -3.90
N HIS A 112 4.80 -14.84 -2.86
CA HIS A 112 5.02 -16.21 -2.41
C HIS A 112 3.71 -16.89 -2.04
N TRP A 113 2.86 -16.23 -1.24
CA TRP A 113 1.58 -16.78 -0.84
C TRP A 113 0.66 -17.03 -2.02
N ARG A 114 0.59 -16.09 -2.97
CA ARG A 114 -0.19 -16.25 -4.20
C ARG A 114 0.27 -17.43 -5.02
N GLN A 115 1.57 -17.48 -5.31
CA GLN A 115 2.16 -18.55 -6.14
C GLN A 115 1.97 -19.94 -5.53
N HIS A 116 2.09 -20.07 -4.20
CA HIS A 116 1.98 -21.36 -3.51
C HIS A 116 0.57 -21.64 -2.96
N VAL A 117 -0.39 -20.76 -3.23
CA VAL A 117 -1.78 -20.83 -2.74
C VAL A 117 -1.87 -21.06 -1.22
N GLN A 118 -0.93 -20.44 -0.50
CA GLN A 118 -0.78 -20.57 0.94
C GLN A 118 -1.38 -19.35 1.61
N CYS A 119 -2.53 -19.54 2.26
CA CYS A 119 -3.18 -18.46 3.01
C CYS A 119 -2.34 -18.13 4.26
N PRO A 120 -1.90 -16.87 4.44
CA PRO A 120 -1.18 -16.47 5.64
C PRO A 120 -2.13 -16.32 6.84
N SER A 121 -1.55 -16.36 8.04
CA SER A 121 -2.22 -15.84 9.23
C SER A 121 -2.36 -14.32 9.16
N ILE A 122 -3.27 -13.75 9.98
CA ILE A 122 -3.42 -12.30 10.08
C ILE A 122 -2.11 -11.64 10.53
N GLN A 123 -1.36 -12.28 11.43
CA GLN A 123 -0.08 -11.74 11.92
C GLN A 123 0.97 -11.68 10.81
N GLU A 124 1.08 -12.73 9.99
CA GLU A 124 1.97 -12.75 8.83
C GLU A 124 1.56 -11.69 7.81
N TYR A 125 0.26 -11.54 7.54
CA TYR A 125 -0.26 -10.46 6.69
C TYR A 125 0.17 -9.10 7.21
N ILE A 126 0.02 -8.81 8.51
CA ILE A 126 0.47 -7.54 9.08
C ILE A 126 1.98 -7.33 8.91
N THR A 127 2.79 -8.38 9.08
CA THR A 127 4.23 -8.31 8.82
C THR A 127 4.55 -8.00 7.36
N MET A 128 3.82 -8.59 6.41
CA MET A 128 3.93 -8.25 5.00
C MET A 128 3.57 -6.79 4.76
N VAL A 129 2.45 -6.31 5.32
CA VAL A 129 1.99 -4.92 5.17
C VAL A 129 3.02 -3.93 5.73
N ASP A 130 3.60 -4.21 6.89
CA ASP A 130 4.65 -3.38 7.50
C ASP A 130 5.89 -3.27 6.61
N ASN A 131 6.20 -4.34 5.88
CA ASN A 131 7.34 -4.39 4.97
C ASN A 131 7.02 -3.77 3.60
N LYS A 132 5.83 -3.99 3.03
CA LYS A 132 5.44 -3.48 1.70
C LYS A 132 5.02 -2.00 1.76
N THR A 133 3.92 -1.71 2.44
CA THR A 133 3.33 -0.35 2.46
C THR A 133 3.84 0.48 3.64
N GLY A 134 4.11 -0.16 4.78
CA GLY A 134 4.70 0.50 5.94
C GLY A 134 6.11 1.04 5.67
N SER A 135 6.94 0.30 4.92
CA SER A 135 8.31 0.75 4.56
C SER A 135 8.31 2.04 3.77
N PHE A 136 7.28 2.27 2.95
CA PHE A 136 7.14 3.49 2.18
C PHE A 136 6.94 4.71 3.10
N PHE A 137 5.99 4.63 4.04
CA PHE A 137 5.74 5.71 4.99
C PHE A 137 6.93 5.92 5.93
N ARG A 138 7.60 4.83 6.35
CA ARG A 138 8.85 4.91 7.12
C ARG A 138 9.97 5.56 6.33
N LEU A 139 10.17 5.20 5.05
CA LEU A 139 11.19 5.77 4.18
C LEU A 139 11.10 7.29 4.15
N VAL A 140 9.95 7.82 3.73
CA VAL A 140 9.79 9.27 3.59
C VAL A 140 9.90 9.99 4.93
N THR A 141 9.39 9.40 6.01
CA THR A 141 9.50 10.00 7.35
C THR A 141 10.94 10.00 7.85
N ARG A 142 11.66 8.88 7.73
CA ARG A 142 13.05 8.75 8.16
C ARG A 142 13.98 9.67 7.36
N LEU A 143 13.74 9.87 6.06
CA LEU A 143 14.47 10.84 5.26
C LEU A 143 14.23 12.28 5.75
N VAL A 144 12.99 12.65 6.06
CA VAL A 144 12.69 14.00 6.61
C VAL A 144 13.33 14.18 7.99
N VAL A 145 13.29 13.16 8.85
CA VAL A 145 13.95 13.16 10.16
C VAL A 145 15.45 13.36 10.02
N ALA A 146 16.10 12.63 9.11
CA ALA A 146 17.54 12.75 8.88
C ALA A 146 17.96 14.14 8.37
N GLU A 147 17.11 14.80 7.58
CA GLU A 147 17.36 16.17 7.09
C GLU A 147 16.88 17.26 8.05
N THR A 148 16.28 16.91 9.20
CA THR A 148 15.87 17.87 10.22
C THR A 148 17.03 18.09 11.19
N ALA A 149 17.43 19.34 11.43
CA ALA A 149 18.60 19.65 12.27
C ALA A 149 18.44 19.20 13.73
N GLU A 150 17.25 19.40 14.31
CA GLU A 150 16.91 19.01 15.68
C GLU A 150 15.58 18.23 15.65
N PRO A 151 15.59 16.96 15.22
CA PRO A 151 14.37 16.18 15.13
C PRO A 151 13.87 15.82 16.55
N PRO A 152 12.55 15.82 16.79
CA PRO A 152 12.00 15.37 18.05
C PRO A 152 12.31 13.89 18.27
N ASN A 153 12.69 13.52 19.50
CA ASN A 153 12.89 12.12 19.88
C ASN A 153 11.55 11.46 20.25
N SER A 154 10.63 11.38 19.28
CA SER A 154 9.27 10.88 19.49
C SER A 154 9.13 9.44 19.01
N VAL A 155 9.08 8.48 19.94
CA VAL A 155 8.75 7.08 19.64
C VAL A 155 7.31 6.97 19.10
N ASN A 156 6.41 7.82 19.63
CA ASN A 156 5.01 7.88 19.25
C ASN A 156 4.83 8.21 17.76
N LEU A 157 5.69 9.05 17.20
CA LEU A 157 5.63 9.41 15.78
C LEU A 157 5.82 8.17 14.90
N PHE A 158 6.85 7.36 15.16
CA PHE A 158 7.11 6.16 14.35
C PHE A 158 6.06 5.07 14.55
N GLN A 159 5.47 4.95 15.74
CA GLN A 159 4.33 4.06 15.98
C GLN A 159 3.10 4.52 15.18
N PHE A 160 2.81 5.82 15.17
CA PHE A 160 1.73 6.39 14.37
C PHE A 160 1.95 6.17 12.87
N ILE A 161 3.18 6.39 12.38
CA ILE A 161 3.54 6.12 10.98
C ILE A 161 3.35 4.65 10.60
N THR A 162 3.71 3.73 11.49
CA THR A 162 3.50 2.28 11.27
C THR A 162 2.01 1.96 11.20
N LEU A 163 1.20 2.50 12.13
CA LEU A 163 -0.24 2.30 12.13
C LEU A 163 -0.92 2.90 10.89
N LEU A 164 -0.48 4.08 10.46
CA LEU A 164 -0.93 4.73 9.23
C LEU A 164 -0.65 3.86 7.99
N GLY A 165 0.54 3.28 7.88
CA GLY A 165 0.89 2.36 6.79
C GLY A 165 0.00 1.12 6.75
N ARG A 166 -0.26 0.52 7.92
CA ARG A 166 -1.19 -0.62 8.06
C ARG A 166 -2.61 -0.24 7.64
N TYR A 167 -3.12 0.88 8.16
CA TYR A 167 -4.45 1.38 7.83
C TYR A 167 -4.60 1.62 6.33
N TYR A 168 -3.59 2.22 5.70
CA TYR A 168 -3.61 2.53 4.28
C TYR A 168 -3.73 1.27 3.41
N GLN A 169 -2.99 0.21 3.73
CA GLN A 169 -3.06 -1.05 3.00
C GLN A 169 -4.39 -1.78 3.22
N ILE A 170 -4.83 -1.93 4.48
CA ILE A 170 -6.09 -2.62 4.80
C ILE A 170 -7.27 -1.88 4.17
N ARG A 171 -7.20 -0.54 4.13
CA ARG A 171 -8.20 0.28 3.46
C ARG A 171 -8.20 0.06 1.95
N ASP A 172 -7.04 -0.01 1.30
CA ASP A 172 -6.97 -0.28 -0.15
C ASP A 172 -7.58 -1.65 -0.50
N ASP A 173 -7.21 -2.66 0.28
CA ASP A 173 -7.73 -4.03 0.17
C ASP A 173 -9.26 -4.08 0.37
N TYR A 174 -9.79 -3.39 1.39
CA TYR A 174 -11.23 -3.31 1.63
C TYR A 174 -11.96 -2.58 0.49
N GLN A 175 -11.42 -1.44 0.06
CA GLN A 175 -12.02 -0.61 -0.99
C GLN A 175 -12.05 -1.31 -2.35
N ASN A 176 -11.06 -2.17 -2.66
CA ASN A 176 -11.07 -2.99 -3.87
C ASN A 176 -12.34 -3.86 -4.00
N LEU A 177 -12.86 -4.35 -2.87
CA LEU A 177 -14.04 -5.22 -2.83
C LEU A 177 -15.35 -4.49 -2.54
N ALA A 178 -15.29 -3.36 -1.83
CA ALA A 178 -16.48 -2.68 -1.31
C ALA A 178 -16.91 -1.43 -2.13
N SER A 179 -16.03 -0.83 -2.92
CA SER A 179 -16.28 0.50 -3.53
C SER A 179 -16.56 0.45 -5.03
N GLU A 180 -17.65 1.12 -5.41
CA GLU A 180 -18.01 1.36 -6.82
C GLU A 180 -16.99 2.28 -7.52
N GLU A 181 -16.45 3.28 -6.82
CA GLU A 181 -15.42 4.15 -7.38
C GLU A 181 -14.14 3.36 -7.68
N TYR A 182 -13.73 2.47 -6.78
CA TYR A 182 -12.59 1.57 -7.01
C TYR A 182 -12.84 0.63 -8.18
N THR A 183 -14.06 0.11 -8.30
CA THR A 183 -14.50 -0.70 -9.44
C THR A 183 -14.26 0.02 -10.77
N THR A 184 -14.55 1.32 -10.85
CA THR A 184 -14.29 2.10 -12.09
C THR A 184 -12.80 2.34 -12.38
N LYS A 185 -11.94 2.31 -11.34
CA LYS A 185 -10.52 2.68 -11.46
C LYS A 185 -9.55 1.51 -11.62
N LYS A 186 -9.84 0.38 -10.96
CA LYS A 186 -9.01 -0.83 -11.00
C LYS A 186 -9.72 -2.01 -11.68
N GLY A 187 -11.05 -1.96 -11.81
CA GLY A 187 -11.86 -3.11 -12.21
C GLY A 187 -12.64 -3.67 -11.03
N PHE A 188 -13.72 -4.41 -11.33
CA PHE A 188 -14.58 -4.99 -10.30
C PHE A 188 -13.83 -6.09 -9.54
N CYS A 189 -13.64 -5.92 -8.22
CA CYS A 189 -12.98 -6.89 -7.33
C CYS A 189 -11.69 -7.47 -7.92
N ASP A 190 -10.79 -6.60 -8.38
CA ASP A 190 -9.59 -7.04 -9.10
C ASP A 190 -8.63 -7.86 -8.22
N ASP A 191 -8.59 -7.59 -6.91
CA ASP A 191 -7.83 -8.40 -5.94
C ASP A 191 -8.23 -9.90 -5.99
N LEU A 192 -9.48 -10.22 -6.39
CA LEU A 192 -9.92 -11.61 -6.59
C LEU A 192 -9.32 -12.24 -7.85
N SER A 193 -9.13 -11.47 -8.94
CA SER A 193 -8.43 -11.94 -10.14
C SER A 193 -6.94 -12.15 -9.87
N GLU A 194 -6.34 -11.24 -9.10
CA GLU A 194 -4.94 -11.29 -8.69
C GLU A 194 -4.67 -12.49 -7.76
N GLY A 195 -5.70 -12.99 -7.08
CA GLY A 195 -5.59 -14.05 -6.08
C GLY A 195 -5.02 -13.55 -4.76
N LYS A 196 -5.15 -12.25 -4.49
CA LYS A 196 -4.50 -11.61 -3.35
C LYS A 196 -5.09 -12.08 -2.02
N PHE A 197 -4.21 -12.39 -1.07
CA PHE A 197 -4.60 -12.71 0.31
C PHE A 197 -4.75 -11.42 1.13
N SER A 198 -5.76 -10.62 0.78
CA SER A 198 -6.15 -9.43 1.55
C SER A 198 -6.78 -9.78 2.90
N LEU A 199 -6.85 -8.84 3.84
CA LEU A 199 -7.50 -9.07 5.15
C LEU A 199 -8.91 -9.69 5.05
N PRO A 200 -9.85 -9.16 4.23
CA PRO A 200 -11.17 -9.78 4.08
C PRO A 200 -11.10 -11.18 3.46
N MET A 201 -10.13 -11.46 2.57
CA MET A 201 -9.91 -12.79 2.00
C MET A 201 -9.40 -13.78 3.05
N ILE A 202 -8.39 -13.40 3.84
CA ILE A 202 -7.85 -14.22 4.93
C ILE A 202 -8.96 -14.57 5.91
N HIS A 203 -9.74 -13.59 6.35
CA HIS A 203 -10.88 -13.82 7.25
C HIS A 203 -11.91 -14.76 6.62
N PHE A 204 -12.25 -14.57 5.35
CA PHE A 204 -13.19 -15.43 4.62
C PHE A 204 -12.73 -16.89 4.59
N LEU A 205 -11.48 -17.13 4.21
CA LEU A 205 -10.91 -18.48 4.11
C LEU A 205 -10.84 -19.21 5.46
N GLN A 206 -10.79 -18.47 6.57
CA GLN A 206 -10.72 -19.03 7.92
C GLN A 206 -12.09 -19.27 8.56
N ASN A 207 -13.13 -18.52 8.16
CA ASN A 207 -14.42 -18.51 8.87
C ASN A 207 -15.62 -19.00 8.04
N ALA A 208 -15.49 -19.11 6.71
CA ALA A 208 -16.56 -19.64 5.87
C ALA A 208 -16.63 -21.18 5.90
N PRO A 209 -17.78 -21.79 5.56
CA PRO A 209 -17.89 -23.25 5.48
C PRO A 209 -16.89 -23.86 4.51
N SER A 210 -16.27 -24.99 4.88
CA SER A 210 -15.20 -25.65 4.08
C SER A 210 -15.57 -25.81 2.60
N LYS A 211 -16.81 -26.24 2.30
CA LYS A 211 -17.27 -26.40 0.91
C LYS A 211 -17.26 -25.09 0.12
N THR A 212 -17.64 -23.99 0.76
CA THR A 212 -17.62 -22.65 0.14
C THR A 212 -16.19 -22.18 -0.08
N VAL A 213 -15.31 -22.41 0.90
CA VAL A 213 -13.88 -22.11 0.82
C VAL A 213 -13.21 -22.89 -0.32
N ASP A 214 -13.47 -24.20 -0.43
CA ASP A 214 -12.90 -25.05 -1.47
C ASP A 214 -13.34 -24.61 -2.88
N GLN A 215 -14.62 -24.27 -3.03
CA GLN A 215 -15.14 -23.73 -4.29
C GLN A 215 -14.51 -22.38 -4.64
N ALA A 216 -14.42 -21.45 -3.68
CA ALA A 216 -13.79 -20.16 -3.90
C ALA A 216 -12.30 -20.30 -4.25
N ARG A 217 -11.56 -21.17 -3.55
CA ARG A 217 -10.17 -21.47 -3.88
C ARG A 217 -10.03 -22.05 -5.29
N GLY A 218 -10.92 -22.97 -5.66
CA GLY A 218 -10.98 -23.55 -6.99
C GLY A 218 -11.32 -22.54 -8.10
N LEU A 219 -12.01 -21.44 -7.78
CA LEU A 219 -12.27 -20.37 -8.76
C LEU A 219 -11.09 -19.39 -8.85
N ILE A 220 -10.54 -18.96 -7.71
CA ILE A 220 -9.52 -17.92 -7.62
C ILE A 220 -8.14 -18.43 -8.09
N PHE A 221 -7.75 -19.63 -7.67
CA PHE A 221 -6.38 -20.12 -7.81
C PHE A 221 -6.19 -21.18 -8.89
N HIS A 222 -7.25 -21.50 -9.64
CA HIS A 222 -7.14 -22.49 -10.70
C HIS A 222 -6.27 -22.00 -11.86
N GLY A 223 -5.22 -22.76 -12.16
CA GLY A 223 -4.29 -22.45 -13.24
C GLY A 223 -3.32 -21.31 -12.93
N ILE A 224 -3.08 -20.98 -11.65
CA ILE A 224 -2.16 -19.91 -11.24
C ILE A 224 -0.72 -20.12 -11.75
N ASP A 225 -0.31 -21.38 -11.94
CA ASP A 225 1.01 -21.78 -12.48
C ASP A 225 1.01 -22.01 -14.00
N SER A 226 -0.08 -21.69 -14.70
CA SER A 226 -0.19 -21.92 -16.14
C SER A 226 -0.18 -20.61 -16.91
N ASP A 227 0.48 -20.59 -18.07
CA ASP A 227 0.34 -19.52 -19.09
C ASP A 227 -1.12 -19.37 -19.60
N SER A 228 -2.02 -20.25 -19.14
CA SER A 228 -3.44 -20.26 -19.42
C SER A 228 -4.33 -19.75 -18.27
N LYS A 229 -3.77 -19.05 -17.27
CA LYS A 229 -4.58 -18.42 -16.21
C LYS A 229 -5.66 -17.56 -16.86
N ARG A 230 -6.92 -18.01 -16.74
CA ARG A 230 -8.05 -17.25 -17.26
C ARG A 230 -8.43 -16.18 -16.24
N PRO A 231 -8.74 -14.95 -16.69
CA PRO A 231 -9.31 -13.95 -15.80
C PRO A 231 -10.57 -14.50 -15.12
N LEU A 232 -10.71 -14.23 -13.83
CA LEU A 232 -11.89 -14.60 -13.08
C LEU A 232 -13.10 -13.82 -13.63
N ASP A 233 -14.12 -14.54 -14.08
CA ASP A 233 -15.29 -13.92 -14.69
C ASP A 233 -16.15 -13.14 -13.66
N LEU A 234 -16.98 -12.23 -14.16
CA LEU A 234 -17.78 -11.34 -13.32
C LEU A 234 -18.78 -12.08 -12.43
N ASP A 235 -19.35 -13.20 -12.88
CA ASP A 235 -20.32 -13.96 -12.11
C ASP A 235 -19.63 -14.71 -10.96
N SER A 236 -18.46 -15.29 -11.22
CA SER A 236 -17.58 -15.86 -10.19
C SER A 236 -17.17 -14.81 -9.15
N LYS A 237 -16.75 -13.61 -9.59
CA LYS A 237 -16.43 -12.49 -8.67
C LYS A 237 -17.62 -12.10 -7.80
N ARG A 238 -18.81 -11.94 -8.39
CA ARG A 238 -20.05 -11.61 -7.66
C ARG A 238 -20.42 -12.70 -6.66
N TRP A 239 -20.28 -13.96 -7.05
CA TRP A 239 -20.55 -15.09 -6.16
C TRP A 239 -19.59 -15.09 -4.97
N ILE A 240 -18.27 -14.99 -5.20
CA ILE A 240 -17.27 -14.93 -4.12
C ILE A 240 -17.56 -13.75 -3.18
N LEU A 241 -17.79 -12.56 -3.72
CA LEU A 241 -18.11 -11.37 -2.92
C LEU A 241 -19.37 -11.56 -2.06
N SER A 242 -20.39 -12.24 -2.60
CA SER A 242 -21.62 -12.58 -1.86
C SER A 242 -21.34 -13.53 -0.71
N GLU A 243 -20.51 -14.56 -0.92
CA GLU A 243 -20.11 -15.49 0.14
C GLU A 243 -19.23 -14.82 1.20
N MET A 244 -18.33 -13.91 0.80
CA MET A 244 -17.54 -13.08 1.73
C MET A 244 -18.43 -12.19 2.60
N LYS A 245 -19.52 -11.65 2.04
CA LYS A 245 -20.53 -10.88 2.80
C LYS A 245 -21.26 -11.77 3.81
N LYS A 246 -21.70 -12.97 3.40
CA LYS A 246 -22.36 -13.92 4.31
C LYS A 246 -21.46 -14.40 5.44
N ALA A 247 -20.16 -14.54 5.18
CA ALA A 247 -19.16 -14.88 6.18
C ALA A 247 -18.78 -13.71 7.10
N GLY A 248 -19.34 -12.51 6.88
CA GLY A 248 -19.03 -11.32 7.68
C GLY A 248 -17.66 -10.71 7.42
N SER A 249 -16.93 -11.12 6.37
CA SER A 249 -15.54 -10.70 6.16
C SER A 249 -15.37 -9.22 5.81
N LEU A 250 -16.33 -8.64 5.10
CA LEU A 250 -16.33 -7.20 4.82
C LEU A 250 -16.65 -6.40 6.08
N GLU A 251 -17.61 -6.85 6.88
CA GLU A 251 -17.96 -6.22 8.15
C GLU A 251 -16.80 -6.29 9.15
N TYR A 252 -16.16 -7.46 9.27
CA TYR A 252 -14.94 -7.63 10.05
C TYR A 252 -13.85 -6.62 9.65
N SER A 253 -13.54 -6.53 8.35
CA SER A 253 -12.50 -5.61 7.86
C SER A 253 -12.88 -4.15 8.07
N TYR A 254 -14.16 -3.79 7.92
CA TYR A 254 -14.67 -2.45 8.20
C TYR A 254 -14.50 -2.09 9.68
N ASN A 255 -14.84 -3.00 10.60
CA ASN A 255 -14.68 -2.78 12.04
C ASN A 255 -13.20 -2.64 12.43
N VAL A 256 -12.31 -3.48 11.88
CA VAL A 256 -10.86 -3.33 12.07
C VAL A 256 -10.39 -1.94 11.62
N LEU A 257 -10.82 -1.48 10.45
CA LEU A 257 -10.47 -0.15 9.95
C LEU A 257 -11.01 0.97 10.85
N LYS A 258 -12.26 0.85 11.31
CA LYS A 258 -12.85 1.80 12.24
C LYS A 258 -12.03 1.92 13.54
N ASP A 259 -11.71 0.78 14.16
CA ASP A 259 -10.93 0.73 15.40
C ASP A 259 -9.51 1.29 15.19
N MET A 260 -8.89 0.98 14.05
CA MET A 260 -7.58 1.54 13.68
C MET A 260 -7.64 3.05 13.48
N HIS A 261 -8.69 3.58 12.84
CA HIS A 261 -8.85 5.02 12.64
C HIS A 261 -9.06 5.76 13.97
N GLU A 262 -9.83 5.18 14.90
CA GLU A 262 -10.00 5.71 16.25
C GLU A 262 -8.66 5.73 17.01
N ALA A 263 -7.91 4.62 17.00
CA ALA A 263 -6.57 4.55 17.60
C ALA A 263 -5.59 5.57 16.98
N MET A 264 -5.59 5.70 15.64
CA MET A 264 -4.79 6.72 14.95
C MET A 264 -5.18 8.14 15.36
N SER A 265 -6.47 8.40 15.57
CA SER A 265 -6.95 9.73 15.97
C SER A 265 -6.50 10.07 17.40
N THR A 266 -6.55 9.10 18.32
CA THR A 266 -6.02 9.25 19.69
C THR A 266 -4.52 9.50 19.67
N MET A 267 -3.74 8.65 18.98
CA MET A 267 -2.29 8.83 18.85
C MET A 267 -1.93 10.17 18.20
N PHE A 268 -2.72 10.63 17.23
CA PHE A 268 -2.52 11.92 16.60
C PHE A 268 -2.74 13.08 17.57
N SER A 269 -3.77 13.01 18.43
CA SER A 269 -3.99 14.02 19.49
C SER A 269 -2.85 14.05 20.51
N ASP A 270 -2.33 12.89 20.90
CA ASP A 270 -1.16 12.80 21.78
C ASP A 270 0.09 13.41 21.13
N LEU A 271 0.28 13.17 19.83
CA LEU A 271 1.35 13.80 19.05
C LEU A 271 1.19 15.30 18.88
N GLU A 272 -0.04 15.82 18.72
CA GLU A 272 -0.28 17.26 18.70
C GLU A 272 0.03 17.91 20.06
N ALA A 273 -0.25 17.21 21.16
CA ALA A 273 0.12 17.66 22.50
C ALA A 273 1.64 17.65 22.72
N GLU A 274 2.36 16.70 22.11
CA GLU A 274 3.82 16.53 22.22
C GLU A 274 4.59 17.50 21.29
N LEU A 275 4.15 17.63 20.04
CA LEU A 275 4.90 18.25 18.93
C LEU A 275 4.24 19.52 18.38
N GLY A 276 3.06 19.89 18.89
CA GLY A 276 2.27 21.03 18.43
C GLY A 276 1.21 20.67 17.39
N GLU A 277 0.21 21.54 17.21
CA GLU A 277 -0.91 21.30 16.29
C GLU A 277 -0.48 21.23 14.81
N SER A 278 -1.06 20.31 14.04
CA SER A 278 -0.83 20.19 12.60
C SER A 278 -2.13 20.07 11.80
N SER A 279 -2.64 21.23 11.35
CA SER A 279 -3.85 21.31 10.51
C SER A 279 -3.73 20.54 9.19
N LYS A 280 -2.53 20.45 8.61
CA LYS A 280 -2.25 19.70 7.38
C LYS A 280 -2.35 18.19 7.60
N LEU A 281 -1.74 17.66 8.67
CA LEU A 281 -1.81 16.23 8.99
C LEU A 281 -3.23 15.84 9.41
N LYS A 282 -3.91 16.68 10.18
CA LYS A 282 -5.33 16.50 10.53
C LYS A 282 -6.21 16.40 9.27
N THR A 283 -6.02 17.31 8.32
CA THR A 283 -6.74 17.27 7.02
C THR A 283 -6.39 16.02 6.22
N PHE A 284 -5.14 15.55 6.27
CA PHE A 284 -4.72 14.32 5.62
C PHE A 284 -5.44 13.10 6.22
N LEU A 285 -5.48 12.99 7.56
CA LEU A 285 -6.18 11.92 8.26
C LEU A 285 -7.68 11.90 7.97
N LEU A 286 -8.35 13.06 8.01
CA LEU A 286 -9.79 13.15 7.73
C LEU A 286 -10.16 12.66 6.32
N ARG A 287 -9.23 12.75 5.35
CA ARG A 287 -9.44 12.23 3.99
C ARG A 287 -9.30 10.71 3.88
N LEU A 288 -8.73 10.07 4.90
CA LEU A 288 -8.54 8.63 4.95
C LEU A 288 -9.73 7.90 5.59
N GLN A 289 -10.66 8.63 6.20
CA GLN A 289 -11.89 8.06 6.76
C GLN A 289 -12.67 7.30 5.66
N LEU A 290 -13.23 6.16 6.05
CA LEU A 290 -14.07 5.31 5.19
C LEU A 290 -15.45 5.91 4.96
#